data_AF-A0A1M5CIY8-F1
#
_entry.id   AF-A0A1M5CIY8-F1
#
_cell.length_a   1.000
_cell.length_b   1.000
_cell.length_c   1.000
_cell.angle_alpha   90.00
_cell.angle_beta   90.00
_cell.angle_gamma   90.00
#
_symmetry.space_group_name_H-M   'P 1'
#
loop_
_entity.id
_entity.type
_entity.pdbx_description
1 polymer ?
#
loop_
_entity_poly.entity_id
_entity_poly.type
_entity_poly.pdbx_seq_one_letter_code
_entity_poly.pdbx_strand_id
1 'polypeptide(L)'
;MDERDERKGTRERVPLPVQIQQMTVPERIRLAMFGGKEARTLLMQDSNRVVQLAVLDNPKVTPSEVASYANSRSVTEEVLRKIAANREWIKLYPIRLALVKNPKTPVGIAVKLVNTLLPQDLKILSKSKAVSSVVVQAAKRKLSQKQG
;
A
#
# COMPACT_ATOMS: atom_id res chain seq x y z
N MET A 1 -32.44 49.19 7.03
CA MET A 1 -33.47 48.13 7.07
C MET A 1 -33.84 47.88 5.62
N ASP A 2 -33.35 46.84 4.96
CA ASP A 2 -33.34 45.45 5.42
C ASP A 2 -32.02 44.72 5.17
N GLU A 3 -31.37 44.34 6.28
CA GLU A 3 -30.47 43.19 6.33
C GLU A 3 -31.32 41.93 6.17
N ARG A 4 -30.97 41.09 5.19
CA ARG A 4 -31.23 39.64 5.22
C ARG A 4 -30.40 38.94 4.14
N ASP A 5 -29.09 39.10 4.24
CA ASP A 5 -28.16 38.04 3.85
C ASP A 5 -28.11 37.00 5.00
N GLU A 6 -27.64 35.79 4.68
CA GLU A 6 -27.34 34.69 5.61
C GLU A 6 -28.49 33.77 6.07
N ARG A 7 -28.79 32.76 5.23
CA ARG A 7 -29.03 31.39 5.71
C ARG A 7 -28.34 30.37 4.80
N LYS A 8 -26.99 30.31 4.84
CA LYS A 8 -26.25 29.14 4.34
C LYS A 8 -26.44 27.99 5.32
N GLY A 9 -27.33 27.05 4.99
CA GLY A 9 -27.52 25.83 5.75
C GLY A 9 -26.23 25.01 5.82
N THR A 10 -25.62 24.96 6.99
CA THR A 10 -24.63 23.96 7.37
C THR A 10 -25.32 22.60 7.46
N ARG A 11 -25.49 21.92 6.31
CA ARG A 11 -25.73 20.47 6.32
C ARG A 11 -24.52 19.84 7.00
N GLU A 12 -24.72 19.31 8.20
CA GLU A 12 -23.71 18.58 8.97
C GLU A 12 -23.20 17.41 8.11
N ARG A 13 -22.03 17.60 7.49
CA ARG A 13 -21.45 16.59 6.61
C ARG A 13 -20.90 15.49 7.50
N VAL A 14 -21.60 14.35 7.53
CA VAL A 14 -21.12 13.14 8.20
C VAL A 14 -19.68 12.84 7.73
N PRO A 15 -18.70 12.63 8.64
CA PRO A 15 -17.33 12.34 8.25
C PRO A 15 -17.23 11.09 7.37
N LEU A 16 -16.31 11.11 6.38
CA LEU A 16 -16.15 10.00 5.43
C LEU A 16 -15.95 8.62 6.09
N PRO A 17 -15.17 8.47 7.19
CA PRO A 17 -15.06 7.18 7.88
C PRO A 17 -16.40 6.64 8.38
N VAL A 18 -17.28 7.51 8.90
CA VAL A 18 -18.61 7.13 9.40
C VAL A 18 -19.51 6.70 8.24
N GLN A 19 -19.43 7.39 7.11
CA GLN A 19 -20.16 7.01 5.89
C GLN A 19 -19.72 5.61 5.41
N ILE A 20 -18.41 5.35 5.35
CA ILE A 20 -17.85 4.06 4.89
C ILE A 20 -18.34 2.89 5.76
N GLN A 21 -18.45 3.08 7.08
CA GLN A 21 -18.94 2.04 8.00
C GLN A 21 -20.39 1.61 7.70
N GLN A 22 -21.20 2.52 7.14
CA GLN A 22 -22.60 2.27 6.79
C GLN A 22 -22.76 1.73 5.36
N MET A 23 -21.70 1.74 4.54
CA MET A 23 -21.73 1.30 3.15
C MET A 23 -21.70 -0.22 3.01
N THR A 24 -22.48 -0.72 2.06
CA THR A 24 -22.37 -2.09 1.55
C THR A 24 -21.01 -2.33 0.89
N VAL A 25 -20.62 -3.59 0.72
CA VAL A 25 -19.36 -3.95 0.04
C VAL A 25 -19.30 -3.37 -1.40
N PRO A 26 -20.35 -3.47 -2.25
CA PRO A 26 -20.31 -2.87 -3.58
C PRO A 26 -20.14 -1.35 -3.58
N GLU A 27 -20.75 -0.64 -2.63
CA GLU A 27 -20.58 0.82 -2.50
C GLU A 27 -19.16 1.18 -2.10
N ARG A 28 -18.55 0.42 -1.17
CA ARG A 28 -17.14 0.58 -0.81
C ARG A 28 -16.20 0.29 -1.98
N ILE A 29 -16.50 -0.73 -2.79
CA ILE A 29 -15.74 -1.02 -4.03
C ILE A 29 -15.84 0.18 -4.99
N ARG A 30 -17.04 0.71 -5.22
CA ARG A 30 -17.24 1.87 -6.10
C ARG A 30 -16.49 3.09 -5.57
N LEU A 31 -16.55 3.35 -4.26
CA LEU A 31 -15.82 4.43 -3.62
C LEU A 31 -14.30 4.22 -3.70
N ALA A 32 -13.80 2.99 -3.58
CA ALA A 32 -12.39 2.66 -3.74
C ALA A 32 -11.88 3.01 -5.15
N MET A 33 -12.65 2.65 -6.19
CA MET A 33 -12.27 2.84 -7.60
C MET A 33 -12.33 4.31 -8.06
N PHE A 34 -13.29 5.09 -7.55
CA PHE A 34 -13.57 6.44 -8.07
C PHE A 34 -13.36 7.57 -7.05
N GLY A 35 -13.20 7.23 -5.77
CA GLY A 35 -13.03 8.20 -4.69
C GLY A 35 -11.68 8.92 -4.70
N GLY A 36 -11.61 9.96 -3.86
CA GLY A 36 -10.40 10.75 -3.65
C GLY A 36 -9.35 10.06 -2.77
N LYS A 37 -8.24 10.76 -2.51
CA LYS A 37 -7.12 10.27 -1.71
C LYS A 37 -7.53 9.78 -0.31
N GLU A 38 -8.42 10.52 0.35
CA GLU A 38 -8.92 10.18 1.68
C GLU A 38 -9.66 8.83 1.67
N ALA A 39 -10.59 8.66 0.72
CA ALA A 39 -11.31 7.41 0.54
C ALA A 39 -10.37 6.22 0.30
N ARG A 40 -9.38 6.36 -0.60
CA ARG A 40 -8.39 5.31 -0.85
C ARG A 40 -7.58 4.96 0.40
N THR A 41 -7.19 5.96 1.19
CA THR A 41 -6.41 5.77 2.41
C THR A 41 -7.20 4.95 3.44
N LEU A 42 -8.48 5.30 3.64
CA LEU A 42 -9.38 4.58 4.54
C LEU A 42 -9.67 3.16 4.03
N LEU A 43 -10.02 3.02 2.75
CA LEU A 43 -10.42 1.74 2.15
C LEU A 43 -9.25 0.76 1.96
N MET A 44 -7.99 1.22 2.00
CA MET A 44 -6.84 0.31 2.02
C MET A 44 -6.70 -0.44 3.36
N GLN A 45 -7.35 0.04 4.42
CA GLN A 45 -7.43 -0.63 5.72
C GLN A 45 -8.71 -1.46 5.88
N ASP A 46 -9.53 -1.54 4.84
CA ASP A 46 -10.80 -2.25 4.87
C ASP A 46 -10.61 -3.74 5.20
N SER A 47 -11.51 -4.33 5.99
CA SER A 47 -11.46 -5.76 6.33
C SER A 47 -11.74 -6.67 5.13
N ASN A 48 -12.43 -6.17 4.10
CA ASN A 48 -12.74 -6.89 2.90
C ASN A 48 -11.60 -6.76 1.88
N ARG A 49 -10.96 -7.89 1.58
CA ARG A 49 -9.87 -8.01 0.59
C ARG A 49 -10.25 -7.43 -0.79
N VAL A 50 -11.48 -7.63 -1.26
CA VAL A 50 -11.93 -7.16 -2.57
C VAL A 50 -11.94 -5.63 -2.63
N VAL A 51 -12.32 -4.98 -1.52
CA VAL A 51 -12.28 -3.52 -1.40
C VAL A 51 -10.83 -3.02 -1.47
N GLN A 52 -9.90 -3.64 -0.73
CA GLN A 52 -8.48 -3.27 -0.80
C GLN A 52 -7.91 -3.41 -2.23
N LEU A 53 -8.28 -4.48 -2.94
CA LEU A 53 -7.84 -4.71 -4.33
C LEU A 53 -8.42 -3.67 -5.29
N ALA A 54 -9.65 -3.22 -5.06
CA ALA A 54 -10.30 -2.19 -5.86
C ALA A 54 -9.64 -0.80 -5.68
N VAL A 55 -9.05 -0.51 -4.50
CA VAL A 55 -8.27 0.71 -4.31
C VAL A 55 -7.10 0.77 -5.30
N LEU A 56 -6.44 -0.35 -5.56
CA LEU A 56 -5.33 -0.42 -6.52
C LEU A 56 -5.74 -0.22 -7.99
N ASP A 57 -7.04 -0.37 -8.31
CA ASP A 57 -7.57 -0.13 -9.66
C ASP A 57 -7.99 1.34 -9.89
N ASN A 58 -7.91 2.17 -8.85
CA ASN A 58 -8.23 3.58 -8.97
C ASN A 58 -7.15 4.30 -9.79
N PRO A 59 -7.50 4.99 -10.90
CA PRO A 59 -6.52 5.60 -11.81
C PRO A 59 -5.75 6.77 -11.17
N LYS A 60 -6.23 7.29 -10.03
CA LYS A 60 -5.59 8.37 -9.28
C LYS A 60 -4.62 7.86 -8.20
N VAL A 61 -4.38 6.55 -8.11
CA VAL A 61 -3.35 5.99 -7.22
C VAL A 61 -1.98 6.41 -7.69
N THR A 62 -1.22 7.01 -6.78
CA THR A 62 0.13 7.47 -7.05
C THR A 62 1.18 6.42 -6.64
N PRO A 63 2.38 6.43 -7.24
CA PRO A 63 3.47 5.57 -6.80
C PRO A 63 3.85 5.72 -5.32
N SER A 64 3.72 6.93 -4.77
CA SER A 64 3.97 7.20 -3.35
C SER A 64 2.96 6.47 -2.45
N GLU A 65 1.68 6.50 -2.82
CA GLU A 65 0.63 5.72 -2.14
C GLU A 65 0.93 4.22 -2.23
N VAL A 66 1.29 3.71 -3.40
CA VAL A 66 1.63 2.29 -3.59
C VAL A 66 2.80 1.86 -2.70
N ALA A 67 3.85 2.67 -2.59
CA ALA A 67 4.97 2.38 -1.69
C ALA A 67 4.53 2.34 -0.22
N SER A 68 3.66 3.27 0.20
CA SER A 68 3.04 3.25 1.54
C SER A 68 2.19 2.00 1.76
N TYR A 69 1.36 1.61 0.79
CA TYR A 69 0.52 0.41 0.88
C TYR A 69 1.37 -0.86 0.97
N ALA A 70 2.40 -0.98 0.12
CA ALA A 70 3.34 -2.09 0.15
C ALA A 70 4.12 -2.20 1.47
N ASN A 71 4.32 -1.09 2.18
CA ASN A 71 4.97 -1.08 3.49
C ASN A 71 4.00 -1.31 4.66
N SER A 72 2.68 -1.23 4.42
CA SER A 72 1.67 -1.37 5.46
C SER A 72 1.49 -2.83 5.90
N ARG A 73 1.31 -3.04 7.20
CA ARG A 73 0.93 -4.36 7.75
C ARG A 73 -0.57 -4.62 7.70
N SER A 74 -1.39 -3.62 7.38
CA SER A 74 -2.85 -3.79 7.28
C SER A 74 -3.28 -4.50 6.00
N VAL A 75 -2.47 -4.42 4.93
CA VAL A 75 -2.84 -5.00 3.64
C VAL A 75 -2.73 -6.52 3.65
N THR A 76 -3.46 -7.14 2.72
CA THR A 76 -3.45 -8.59 2.49
C THR A 76 -2.30 -9.02 1.58
N GLU A 77 -1.99 -10.31 1.58
CA GLU A 77 -0.97 -10.88 0.69
C GLU A 77 -1.32 -10.65 -0.79
N GLU A 78 -2.61 -10.72 -1.15
CA GLU A 78 -3.10 -10.52 -2.51
C GLU A 78 -2.88 -9.09 -3.00
N VAL A 79 -3.01 -8.09 -2.13
CA VAL A 79 -2.66 -6.69 -2.45
C VAL A 79 -1.18 -6.61 -2.79
N LEU A 80 -0.31 -7.24 -2.00
CA LEU A 80 1.14 -7.25 -2.24
C LEU A 80 1.49 -7.98 -3.55
N ARG A 81 0.81 -9.08 -3.85
CA ARG A 81 0.93 -9.80 -5.14
C ARG A 81 0.52 -8.91 -6.32
N LYS A 82 -0.60 -8.21 -6.21
CA LYS A 82 -1.09 -7.29 -7.25
C LYS A 82 -0.11 -6.13 -7.47
N ILE A 83 0.45 -5.57 -6.39
CA ILE A 83 1.49 -4.54 -6.49
C ILE A 83 2.73 -5.10 -7.21
N ALA A 84 3.18 -6.30 -6.82
CA ALA A 84 4.36 -6.94 -7.40
C ALA A 84 4.19 -7.39 -8.86
N ALA A 85 2.96 -7.62 -9.31
CA ALA A 85 2.66 -7.96 -10.70
C ALA A 85 2.65 -6.74 -11.64
N ASN A 86 2.52 -5.52 -11.09
CA ASN A 86 2.50 -4.30 -11.87
C ASN A 86 3.92 -3.88 -12.26
N ARG A 87 4.21 -3.93 -13.57
CA ARG A 87 5.55 -3.63 -14.14
C ARG A 87 5.96 -2.18 -13.91
N GLU A 88 5.04 -1.23 -13.98
CA GLU A 88 5.36 0.19 -13.77
C GLU A 88 5.75 0.48 -12.32
N TRP A 89 5.11 -0.21 -11.38
CA TRP A 89 5.42 -0.06 -9.96
C TRP A 89 6.72 -0.76 -9.57
N ILE A 90 6.97 -1.97 -10.07
CA ILE A 90 8.21 -2.71 -9.75
C ILE A 90 9.48 -2.03 -10.30
N LYS A 91 9.39 -1.19 -11.33
CA LYS A 91 10.53 -0.35 -11.77
C LYS A 91 11.00 0.60 -10.67
N LEU A 92 10.12 1.00 -9.77
CA LEU A 92 10.40 2.00 -8.74
C LEU A 92 11.06 1.36 -7.51
N TYR A 93 12.25 1.85 -7.18
CA TYR A 93 13.04 1.37 -6.05
C TYR A 93 12.27 1.38 -4.71
N PRO A 94 11.54 2.46 -4.34
CA PRO A 94 10.83 2.51 -3.06
C PRO A 94 9.78 1.39 -2.92
N ILE A 95 9.12 1.02 -4.02
CA ILE A 95 8.10 -0.04 -4.02
C ILE A 95 8.76 -1.41 -3.85
N ARG A 96 9.87 -1.67 -4.57
CA ARG A 96 10.63 -2.93 -4.38
C ARG A 96 11.11 -3.08 -2.94
N LEU A 97 11.67 -2.02 -2.36
CA LEU A 97 12.14 -2.04 -0.98
C LEU A 97 10.98 -2.25 0.01
N ALA A 98 9.86 -1.56 -0.17
CA ALA A 98 8.67 -1.71 0.67
C ALA A 98 8.13 -3.15 0.65
N LEU A 99 8.00 -3.75 -0.54
CA LEU A 99 7.58 -5.14 -0.70
C LEU A 99 8.54 -6.09 0.03
N VAL A 100 9.85 -5.94 -0.13
CA VAL A 100 10.83 -6.83 0.52
C VAL A 100 10.79 -6.70 2.05
N LYS A 101 10.53 -5.51 2.57
CA LYS A 101 10.45 -5.26 4.02
C LYS A 101 9.15 -5.73 4.67
N ASN A 102 8.11 -6.00 3.88
CA ASN A 102 6.82 -6.38 4.41
C ASN A 102 6.77 -7.89 4.74
N PRO A 103 6.45 -8.29 6.00
CA PRO A 103 6.36 -9.70 6.39
C PRO A 103 5.28 -10.48 5.65
N LYS A 104 4.23 -9.81 5.14
CA LYS A 104 3.15 -10.45 4.38
C LYS A 104 3.47 -10.63 2.90
N THR A 105 4.60 -10.12 2.41
CA THR A 105 4.99 -10.34 1.02
C THR A 105 5.38 -11.81 0.84
N PRO A 106 4.83 -12.52 -0.17
CA PRO A 106 5.22 -13.89 -0.45
C PRO A 106 6.72 -14.03 -0.60
N VAL A 107 7.32 -14.99 0.10
CA VAL A 107 8.79 -15.16 0.18
C VAL A 107 9.43 -15.24 -1.21
N GLY A 108 8.81 -15.94 -2.16
CA GLY A 108 9.30 -16.04 -3.54
C GLY A 108 9.37 -14.70 -4.28
N ILE A 109 8.45 -13.77 -4.00
CA ILE A 109 8.49 -12.41 -4.55
C ILE A 109 9.59 -11.61 -3.87
N ALA A 110 9.63 -11.62 -2.54
CA ALA A 110 10.63 -10.88 -1.76
C ALA A 110 12.06 -11.28 -2.14
N VAL A 111 12.37 -12.59 -2.21
CA VAL A 111 13.71 -13.09 -2.58
C VAL A 111 14.12 -12.66 -3.99
N LYS A 112 13.20 -12.64 -4.97
CA LYS A 112 13.49 -12.13 -6.31
C LYS A 112 13.85 -10.64 -6.28
N LEU A 113 13.10 -9.84 -5.53
CA LEU A 113 13.30 -8.40 -5.42
C LEU A 113 14.57 -8.03 -4.63
N VAL A 114 15.00 -8.84 -3.66
CA VAL A 114 16.27 -8.65 -2.91
C VAL A 114 17.46 -8.46 -3.86
N ASN A 115 17.51 -9.20 -4.97
CA ASN A 115 18.60 -9.10 -5.95
C ASN A 115 18.74 -7.72 -6.60
N THR A 116 17.69 -6.90 -6.53
CA THR A 116 17.61 -5.56 -7.14
C THR A 116 17.91 -4.42 -6.16
N LEU A 117 18.16 -4.73 -4.87
CA LEU A 117 18.33 -3.72 -3.82
C LEU A 117 19.75 -3.15 -3.77
N LEU A 118 19.85 -1.94 -3.21
CA LEU A 118 21.14 -1.28 -2.97
C LEU A 118 21.88 -1.90 -1.78
N PRO A 119 23.23 -1.87 -1.76
CA PRO A 119 24.03 -2.47 -0.68
C PRO A 119 23.65 -1.99 0.72
N GLN A 120 23.34 -0.70 0.88
CA GLN A 120 22.92 -0.12 2.15
C GLN A 120 21.65 -0.79 2.71
N ASP A 121 20.65 -0.99 1.85
CA ASP A 121 19.38 -1.60 2.26
C ASP A 121 19.52 -3.11 2.46
N LEU A 122 20.38 -3.77 1.68
CA LEU A 122 20.74 -5.18 1.92
C LEU A 122 21.39 -5.37 3.29
N LYS A 123 22.29 -4.46 3.70
CA LYS A 123 22.91 -4.49 5.04
C LYS A 123 21.88 -4.34 6.15
N ILE A 124 20.91 -3.43 6.00
CA ILE A 124 19.80 -3.26 6.95
C ILE A 124 18.94 -4.53 6.98
N LEU A 125 18.53 -5.03 5.82
CA LEU A 125 17.67 -6.21 5.68
C LEU A 125 18.32 -7.47 6.26
N SER A 126 19.64 -7.63 6.11
CA SER A 126 20.41 -8.76 6.62
C SER A 126 20.41 -8.92 8.15
N LYS A 127 19.95 -7.88 8.87
CA LYS A 127 19.82 -7.83 10.33
C LYS A 127 18.36 -7.69 10.80
N SER A 128 17.41 -7.60 9.86
CA SER A 128 16.02 -7.33 10.17
C SER A 128 15.34 -8.55 10.79
N LYS A 129 14.61 -8.33 11.89
CA LYS A 129 13.69 -9.32 12.50
C LYS A 129 12.26 -9.23 11.94
N ALA A 130 11.99 -8.24 11.08
CA ALA A 130 10.65 -7.97 10.56
C ALA A 130 10.29 -8.79 9.31
N VAL A 131 11.25 -9.52 8.73
CA VAL A 131 11.06 -10.32 7.51
C VAL A 131 11.50 -11.76 7.77
N SER A 132 11.10 -12.69 6.90
CA SER A 132 11.45 -14.11 7.05
C SER A 132 12.96 -14.35 7.03
N SER A 133 13.41 -15.40 7.74
CA SER A 133 14.81 -15.82 7.75
C SER A 133 15.38 -16.09 6.36
N VAL A 134 14.54 -16.60 5.44
CA VAL A 134 14.89 -16.84 4.03
C VAL A 134 15.25 -15.53 3.32
N VAL A 135 14.46 -14.47 3.52
CA VAL A 135 14.74 -13.14 2.94
C VAL A 135 16.01 -12.54 3.53
N VAL A 136 16.23 -12.70 4.85
CA VAL A 136 17.47 -12.28 5.52
C VAL A 136 18.70 -12.98 4.93
N GLN A 137 18.63 -14.30 4.75
CA GLN A 137 19.71 -15.08 4.15
C GLN A 137 19.98 -14.68 2.70
N ALA A 138 18.93 -14.45 1.89
CA ALA A 138 19.08 -13.96 0.53
C ALA A 138 19.79 -12.59 0.50
N ALA A 139 19.45 -11.69 1.44
CA ALA A 139 20.09 -10.39 1.56
C ALA A 139 21.58 -10.50 1.91
N LYS A 140 21.94 -11.39 2.85
CA LYS A 140 23.35 -11.66 3.22
C LYS A 140 24.16 -12.17 2.03
N ARG A 141 23.64 -13.16 1.30
CA ARG A 141 24.28 -13.71 0.10
C ARG A 141 24.46 -12.65 -0.99
N LYS A 142 23.46 -11.79 -1.21
CA LYS A 142 23.57 -10.74 -2.22
C LYS A 142 24.54 -9.64 -1.81
N LEU A 143 24.63 -9.33 -0.52
CA LEU A 143 25.57 -8.34 -0.01
C LEU A 143 27.03 -8.80 -0.16
N SER A 144 27.34 -10.06 0.15
CA SER A 144 28.69 -10.60 -0.02
C SER A 144 29.14 -10.60 -1.48
N GLN A 145 28.23 -10.91 -2.42
CA GLN A 145 28.50 -10.85 -3.87
C GLN A 145 28.79 -9.44 -4.40
N LYS A 146 28.38 -8.38 -3.69
CA LYS A 146 28.64 -6.99 -4.10
C LYS A 146 29.90 -6.40 -3.45
N GLN A 147 30.49 -7.11 -2.48
CA GLN A 147 31.67 -6.66 -1.73
C GLN A 147 32.95 -7.37 -2.15
N GLY A 148 32.84 -8.51 -2.84
CA GLY A 148 33.93 -9.10 -3.64
C GLY A 148 33.85 -8.61 -5.06
#